data_AF-A0A9X1P6K2-F1
#
_entry.id   AF-A0A9X1P6K2-F1
#
_cell.length_a   1.000
_cell.length_b   1.000
_cell.length_c   1.000
_cell.angle_alpha   90.00
_cell.angle_beta   90.00
_cell.angle_gamma   90.00
#
_symmetry.space_group_name_H-M   'P 1'
#
loop_
_entity.id
_entity.type
_entity.pdbx_description
1 polymer ?
#
loop_
_entity_poly.entity_id
_entity_poly.type
_entity_poly.pdbx_seq_one_letter_code
_entity_poly.pdbx_strand_id
1 'polypeptide(L)' 'MTIDPAIIGALLGLVIGVADYFVIGAVMERMARERPSERLGAKTALNVARISQLVLFPVLGWFVGQTFAA' A
#
# COMPACT_ATOMS: atom_id res chain seq x y z
N MET A 1 -25.39 2.05 15.64
CA MET A 1 -24.62 1.41 14.55
C MET A 1 -23.29 0.97 15.12
N THR A 2 -23.11 -0.32 15.40
CA THR A 2 -21.79 -0.90 15.68
C THR A 2 -21.08 -1.05 14.34
N ILE A 3 -19.94 -0.39 14.18
CA ILE A 3 -19.15 -0.49 12.94
C ILE A 3 -18.56 -1.89 12.87
N ASP A 4 -18.71 -2.57 11.73
CA ASP A 4 -18.18 -3.91 11.48
C ASP A 4 -16.64 -3.90 11.60
N PRO A 5 -16.05 -4.73 12.48
CA PRO A 5 -14.59 -4.85 12.62
C PRO A 5 -13.85 -5.13 11.31
N ALA A 6 -14.49 -5.83 10.36
CA ALA A 6 -13.95 -6.08 9.03
C ALA A 6 -13.82 -4.78 8.22
N ILE A 7 -14.81 -3.89 8.31
CA ILE A 7 -14.79 -2.58 7.67
C ILE A 7 -13.69 -1.71 8.30
N ILE A 8 -13.57 -1.73 9.64
CA ILE A 8 -12.49 -0.99 10.33
C ILE A 8 -11.12 -1.48 9.86
N GLY A 9 -10.92 -2.80 9.84
CA GLY A 9 -9.67 -3.41 9.39
C GLY A 9 -9.34 -3.05 7.94
N ALA A 10 -10.31 -3.09 7.03
CA ALA A 10 -10.12 -2.71 5.63
C ALA A 10 -9.77 -1.22 5.47
N LEU A 11 -10.41 -0.33 6.23
CA LEU A 11 -10.10 1.09 6.22
C LEU A 11 -8.69 1.38 6.74
N LEU A 12 -8.27 0.71 7.83
CA LEU A 12 -6.91 0.81 8.34
C LEU A 12 -5.89 0.29 7.31
N GLY A 13 -6.18 -0.84 6.67
CA GLY A 13 -5.38 -1.38 5.58
C GLY A 13 -5.26 -0.41 4.40
N LEU A 14 -6.34 0.27 4.04
CA LEU A 14 -6.33 1.31 3.00
C LEU A 14 -5.45 2.49 3.40
N VAL A 15 -5.57 2.98 4.64
CA VAL A 15 -4.74 4.09 5.14
C VAL A 15 -3.26 3.74 5.06
N ILE A 16 -2.88 2.53 5.47
CA ILE A 16 -1.50 2.04 5.37
C ILE A 16 -1.05 1.99 3.90
N GLY A 17 -1.86 1.44 3.00
CA GLY A 17 -1.51 1.38 1.58
C GLY A 17 -1.36 2.74 0.93
N VAL A 18 -2.20 3.71 1.30
CA VAL A 18 -2.06 5.09 0.82
C VAL A 18 -0.75 5.70 1.33
N ALA A 19 -0.41 5.50 2.60
CA ALA A 19 0.85 5.99 3.15
C ALA A 19 2.06 5.39 2.41
N ASP A 20 2.10 4.07 2.23
CA ASP A 20 3.17 3.39 1.50
C ASP A 20 3.25 3.84 0.03
N TYR A 21 2.11 4.06 -0.61
CA TYR A 21 2.07 4.56 -1.99
C TYR A 21 2.79 5.91 -2.16
N PHE A 22 2.64 6.81 -1.18
CA PHE A 22 3.34 8.09 -1.16
C PHE A 22 4.81 7.96 -0.77
N VAL A 23 5.13 7.13 0.23
CA VAL A 23 6.52 6.90 0.68
C VAL A 23 7.35 6.30 -0.46
N ILE A 24 6.86 5.25 -1.12
CA ILE A 24 7.54 4.61 -2.26
C ILE A 24 7.62 5.60 -3.43
N GLY A 25 6.57 6.38 -3.67
CA GLY A 25 6.58 7.47 -4.65
C GLY A 25 7.74 8.45 -4.43
N ALA A 26 7.91 8.93 -3.20
CA ALA A 26 8.98 9.84 -2.83
C ALA A 26 10.38 9.20 -2.95
N VAL A 27 10.52 7.93 -2.55
CA VAL A 27 11.79 7.18 -2.71
C VAL A 27 12.14 7.02 -4.19
N MET A 28 11.17 6.69 -5.05
CA MET A 28 11.38 6.59 -6.49
C MET A 28 11.79 7.92 -7.12
N GLU A 29 11.15 9.02 -6.71
CA GLU A 29 11.52 10.35 -7.20
C GLU A 29 12.94 10.73 -6.77
N ARG A 30 13.32 10.40 -5.53
CA ARG A 30 14.68 10.58 -5.05
C ARG A 30 15.70 9.73 -5.83
N MET A 31 15.41 8.44 -6.05
CA MET A 31 16.26 7.56 -6.87
C MET A 31 16.40 8.10 -8.31
N ALA A 32 15.31 8.62 -8.90
CA ALA A 32 15.36 9.19 -10.24
C ALA A 32 16.30 10.41 -10.33
N ARG A 33 16.42 11.20 -9.27
CA ARG A 33 17.32 12.36 -9.18
C ARG A 33 18.77 11.96 -8.94
N GLU A 34 19.00 10.97 -8.08
CA GLU A 34 20.36 10.54 -7.69
C GLU A 34 20.99 9.57 -8.71
N ARG A 35 20.18 8.77 -9.43
CA ARG A 35 20.65 7.72 -10.35
C ARG A 35 19.82 7.69 -11.65
N PRO A 36 20.01 8.66 -12.56
CA PRO A 36 19.22 8.77 -13.78
C PRO A 36 19.44 7.62 -14.79
N SER A 37 20.55 6.87 -14.68
CA SER A 37 20.89 5.73 -15.56
C SER A 37 20.28 4.39 -15.13
N GLU A 38 19.46 4.37 -14.07
CA GLU A 38 18.91 3.15 -13.49
C GLU A 38 17.83 2.50 -14.38
N ARG A 39 17.79 1.16 -14.40
CA ARG A 39 16.97 0.37 -15.34
C ARG A 39 15.48 0.70 -15.22
N LEU A 40 14.86 1.10 -16.34
CA LEU A 40 13.42 1.38 -16.47
C LEU A 40 12.52 0.27 -15.89
N GLY A 41 12.94 -1.00 -15.99
CA GLY A 41 12.19 -2.13 -15.44
C GLY A 41 12.02 -2.10 -13.91
N ALA A 42 13.01 -1.60 -13.16
CA ALA A 42 12.92 -1.50 -11.71
C ALA A 42 11.87 -0.46 -11.28
N LYS A 43 11.78 0.69 -11.99
CA LYS A 43 10.73 1.69 -11.79
C LYS A 43 9.35 1.15 -12.09
N THR A 44 9.19 0.36 -13.16
CA THR A 44 7.89 -0.23 -13.51
C THR A 44 7.43 -1.25 -12.46
N ALA A 45 8.31 -2.16 -12.04
CA ALA A 45 7.97 -3.14 -11.01
C ALA A 45 7.58 -2.47 -9.68
N LEU A 46 8.29 -1.41 -9.29
CA LEU A 46 8.01 -0.67 -8.07
C LEU A 46 6.70 0.13 -8.15
N ASN A 47 6.36 0.66 -9.33
CA ASN A 47 5.06 1.27 -9.60
C ASN A 47 3.90 0.27 -9.53
N VAL A 48 4.09 -0.95 -10.05
CA VAL A 48 3.08 -2.00 -9.92
C VAL A 48 2.91 -2.37 -8.46
N ALA A 49 4.00 -2.61 -7.73
CA ALA A 49 3.96 -2.97 -6.31
C ALA A 49 3.19 -1.95 -5.47
N ARG A 50 3.50 -0.64 -5.61
CA ARG A 50 2.79 0.41 -4.85
C ARG A 50 1.30 0.49 -5.18
N ILE A 51 0.90 0.27 -6.45
CA ILE A 51 -0.52 0.29 -6.83
C ILE A 51 -1.22 -0.96 -6.28
N SER A 52 -0.59 -2.13 -6.38
CA SER A 52 -1.15 -3.38 -5.85
C SER A 52 -1.38 -3.31 -4.34
N GLN A 53 -0.50 -2.64 -3.59
CA GLN A 53 -0.64 -2.45 -2.14
C GLN A 53 -1.91 -1.69 -1.74
N LEU A 54 -2.41 -0.79 -2.59
CA LEU A 54 -3.67 -0.06 -2.34
C LEU A 54 -4.89 -0.95 -2.30
N VAL A 55 -4.82 -2.15 -2.90
CA VAL A 55 -5.90 -3.14 -2.89
C VAL A 55 -5.57 -4.26 -1.91
N LEU A 56 -4.32 -4.73 -1.91
CA LEU A 56 -3.88 -5.84 -1.05
C LEU A 56 -4.02 -5.51 0.43
N PHE A 57 -3.60 -4.32 0.88
CA PHE A 57 -3.68 -3.98 2.29
C PHE A 57 -5.10 -3.83 2.82
N PRO A 58 -6.07 -3.21 2.12
CA PRO A 58 -7.47 -3.27 2.55
C PRO A 58 -8.02 -4.69 2.62
N VAL A 59 -7.70 -5.55 1.64
CA VAL A 59 -8.15 -6.95 1.64
C VAL A 59 -7.58 -7.70 2.84
N LEU A 60 -6.28 -7.57 3.10
CA LEU A 60 -5.66 -8.15 4.29
C LEU A 60 -6.24 -7.57 5.58
N GLY A 61 -6.45 -6.26 5.62
CA GLY A 61 -7.06 -5.56 6.75
C GLY A 61 -8.46 -6.06 7.06
N TRP A 62 -9.27 -6.34 6.03
CA TRP A 62 -10.59 -6.96 6.18
C TRP A 62 -10.51 -8.29 6.93
N PHE A 63 -9.65 -9.21 6.49
CA PHE A 63 -9.48 -10.50 7.13
C PHE A 63 -8.92 -10.38 8.55
N VAL A 64 -7.91 -9.53 8.74
CA VAL A 64 -7.31 -9.30 10.07
C VAL A 64 -8.34 -8.73 11.05
N GLY A 65 -9.16 -7.78 10.61
CA GLY A 65 -10.23 -7.20 11.42
C GLY A 65 -11.25 -8.23 11.88
N GLN A 66 -11.57 -9.23 11.05
CA GLN A 66 -12.43 -10.34 11.43
C GLN A 66 -11.77 -11.27 12.45
N THR A 67 -10.48 -11.58 12.29
CA THR A 67 -9.75 -12.47 13.21
C THR A 67 -9.70 -11.95 14.64
N PHE A 68 -9.61 -10.63 14.84
CA PHE A 68 -9.63 -10.03 16.18
C PHE A 68 -11.04 -9.87 16.77
N ALA A 69 -12.07 -10.01 15.94
CA ALA A 69 -13.47 -9.92 16.36
C ALA A 69 -14.12 -11.30 16.61
N ALA A 70 -13.45 -12.38 16.19
CA ALA A 70 -13.82 -13.77 16.43
C ALA A 70 -13.35 -14.24 17.82
#